data_AF-A0A7D5GPV4-F1
#
_entry.id   AF-A0A7D5GPV4-F1
#
_cell.length_a   1.000
_cell.length_b   1.000
_cell.length_c   1.000
_cell.angle_alpha   90.00
_cell.angle_beta   90.00
_cell.angle_gamma   90.00
#
_symmetry.space_group_name_H-M   'P 1'
#
loop_
_entity.id
_entity.type
_entity.pdbx_description
1 polymer ?
#
loop_
_entity_poly.entity_id
_entity_poly.type
_entity_poly.pdbx_seq_one_letter_code
_entity_poly.pdbx_strand_id
1 'polypeptide(L)'
;MSEDEPEPSILAKADETVGQRAREYGPPTENFQVIADMWSGYLGIEITAYDYSQMMQLAKIGRTKTGSPDRDTHLDQAGYAQCTDLVYQDGSRPSPPQFG
;
A
#
# COMPACT_ATOMS: atom_id res chain seq x y z
N MET A 1 19.36 -29.41 -17.76
CA MET A 1 18.43 -28.38 -18.24
C MET A 1 17.24 -28.46 -17.31
N SER A 2 17.30 -27.79 -16.17
CA SER A 2 16.14 -27.71 -15.27
C SER A 2 15.11 -26.85 -15.97
N GLU A 3 13.90 -27.38 -16.12
CA GLU A 3 12.74 -26.65 -16.63
C GLU A 3 12.59 -25.36 -15.83
N ASP A 4 12.61 -24.21 -16.51
CA ASP A 4 12.42 -22.90 -15.89
C ASP A 4 11.05 -22.90 -15.20
N GLU A 5 11.03 -22.82 -13.87
CA GLU A 5 9.78 -22.58 -13.16
C GLU A 5 9.19 -21.25 -13.65
N PRO A 6 7.88 -21.19 -13.94
CA PRO A 6 7.26 -19.96 -14.41
C PRO A 6 7.39 -18.88 -13.33
N GLU A 7 7.74 -17.65 -13.73
CA GLU A 7 7.82 -16.54 -12.78
C GLU A 7 6.51 -16.41 -11.98
N PRO A 8 6.59 -16.23 -10.64
CA PRO A 8 5.41 -16.16 -9.79
C PRO A 8 4.54 -14.97 -10.17
N SER A 9 3.22 -15.11 -10.08
CA SER A 9 2.28 -14.02 -10.38
C SER A 9 2.55 -12.78 -9.50
N ILE A 10 2.12 -11.59 -9.97
CA ILE A 10 2.27 -10.37 -9.16
C ILE A 10 1.53 -10.46 -7.82
N LEU A 11 0.46 -11.25 -7.74
CA LEU A 11 -0.30 -11.44 -6.51
C LEU A 11 0.48 -12.29 -5.51
N ALA A 12 1.08 -13.39 -5.95
CA ALA A 12 1.93 -14.24 -5.09
C ALA A 12 3.14 -13.46 -4.57
N LYS A 13 3.78 -12.67 -5.46
CA LYS A 13 4.94 -11.86 -5.07
C LYS A 13 4.56 -10.68 -4.18
N ALA A 14 3.38 -10.09 -4.36
CA ALA A 14 2.85 -9.06 -3.47
C ALA A 14 2.61 -9.61 -2.07
N ASP A 15 1.97 -10.78 -1.95
CA ASP A 15 1.73 -11.45 -0.66
C ASP A 15 3.03 -11.74 0.08
N GLU A 16 4.02 -12.32 -0.62
CA GLU A 16 5.35 -12.54 -0.07
C GLU A 16 6.01 -11.23 0.41
N THR A 17 5.94 -10.18 -0.41
CA THR A 17 6.54 -8.87 -0.09
C THR A 17 5.88 -8.23 1.13
N VAL A 18 4.54 -8.26 1.21
CA VAL A 18 3.79 -7.73 2.36
C VAL A 18 4.17 -8.50 3.62
N GLY A 19 4.20 -9.84 3.55
CA GLY A 19 4.61 -10.69 4.67
C GLY A 19 6.06 -10.46 5.11
N GLN A 20 6.99 -10.28 4.17
CA GLN A 20 8.39 -9.96 4.47
C GLN A 20 8.50 -8.60 5.17
N ARG A 21 7.89 -7.55 4.61
CA ARG A 21 7.93 -6.21 5.19
C ARG A 21 7.28 -6.16 6.57
N ALA A 22 6.21 -6.92 6.79
CA ALA A 22 5.58 -7.02 8.10
C ALA A 22 6.53 -7.59 9.17
N ARG A 23 7.40 -8.54 8.80
CA ARG A 23 8.42 -9.09 9.70
C ARG A 23 9.57 -8.11 9.98
N GLU A 24 9.94 -7.32 9.00
CA GLU A 24 11.07 -6.37 9.10
C GLU A 24 10.69 -5.09 9.85
N TYR A 25 9.50 -4.56 9.59
CA TYR A 25 9.10 -3.23 10.03
C TYR A 25 7.90 -3.24 10.98
N GLY A 26 7.18 -4.36 11.14
CA GLY A 26 5.90 -4.43 11.83
C GLY A 26 4.70 -4.42 10.87
N PRO A 27 3.50 -4.76 11.36
CA PRO A 27 2.33 -4.94 10.50
C PRO A 27 1.92 -3.63 9.81
N PRO A 28 1.30 -3.69 8.61
CA PRO A 28 0.81 -2.49 7.92
C PRO A 28 -0.15 -1.64 8.77
N THR A 29 -0.94 -2.27 9.65
CA THR A 29 -1.89 -1.61 10.56
C THR A 29 -1.22 -0.60 11.48
N GLU A 30 -0.06 -0.94 12.05
CA GLU A 30 0.70 -0.05 12.94
C GLU A 30 1.53 0.95 12.14
N ASN A 31 2.29 0.46 11.16
CA ASN A 31 3.23 1.30 10.41
C ASN A 31 2.53 2.38 9.59
N PHE A 32 1.40 2.05 8.97
CA PHE A 32 0.67 3.02 8.17
C PHE A 32 -0.01 4.05 9.05
N GLN A 33 -0.47 3.67 10.25
CA GLN A 33 -1.05 4.62 11.20
C GLN A 33 0.00 5.64 11.67
N VAL A 34 1.22 5.20 12.00
CA VAL A 34 2.30 6.12 12.39
C VAL A 34 2.59 7.16 11.29
N ILE A 35 2.65 6.74 10.02
CA ILE A 35 2.89 7.66 8.90
C ILE A 35 1.68 8.58 8.69
N ALA A 36 0.46 8.05 8.79
CA ALA A 36 -0.77 8.82 8.68
C ALA A 36 -0.83 9.92 9.76
N ASP A 37 -0.50 9.61 11.01
CA ASP A 37 -0.45 10.57 12.12
C ASP A 37 0.58 11.67 11.85
N MET A 38 1.76 11.31 11.33
CA MET A 38 2.78 12.29 10.93
C MET A 38 2.27 13.22 9.83
N TRP A 39 1.58 12.68 8.81
CA TRP A 39 1.03 13.47 7.71
C TRP A 39 -0.11 14.37 8.20
N SER A 40 -0.95 13.88 9.11
CA SER A 40 -1.97 14.68 9.75
C SER A 40 -1.39 15.86 10.52
N GLY A 41 -0.37 15.62 11.34
CA GLY A 41 0.32 16.68 12.06
C GLY A 41 0.95 17.72 11.12
N TYR A 42 1.48 17.27 9.98
CA TYR A 42 2.11 18.15 8.99
C TYR A 42 1.10 18.97 8.16
N LEU A 43 0.01 18.34 7.71
CA LEU A 43 -0.98 18.95 6.82
C LEU A 43 -2.10 19.69 7.56
N GLY A 44 -2.27 19.44 8.86
CA GLY A 44 -3.35 20.00 9.66
C GLY A 44 -4.74 19.41 9.33
N ILE A 45 -4.77 18.24 8.69
CA ILE A 45 -6.01 17.53 8.33
C ILE A 45 -5.93 16.07 8.79
N GLU A 46 -7.06 15.47 9.13
CA GLU A 46 -7.08 14.04 9.48
C GLU A 46 -6.77 13.18 8.26
N ILE A 47 -5.82 12.26 8.40
CA ILE A 47 -5.40 11.26 7.44
C ILE A 47 -5.39 9.94 8.21
N THR A 48 -6.12 8.96 7.72
CA THR A 48 -6.16 7.63 8.33
C THR A 48 -5.13 6.70 7.69
N ALA A 49 -4.80 5.58 8.35
CA ALA A 49 -4.00 4.52 7.72
C ALA A 49 -4.64 4.02 6.40
N TYR A 50 -5.98 3.96 6.35
CA TYR A 50 -6.72 3.67 5.13
C TYR A 50 -6.42 4.70 4.02
N ASP A 51 -6.54 6.00 4.31
CA ASP A 51 -6.26 7.05 3.33
C ASP A 51 -4.82 7.00 2.84
N TYR A 52 -3.85 6.82 3.75
CA TYR A 52 -2.45 6.64 3.37
C TYR A 52 -2.27 5.48 2.39
N SER A 53 -2.86 4.32 2.66
CA SER A 53 -2.75 3.15 1.78
C SER A 53 -3.36 3.41 0.38
N GLN A 54 -4.48 4.11 0.31
CA GLN A 54 -5.11 4.51 -0.95
C GLN A 54 -4.25 5.54 -1.72
N MET A 55 -3.67 6.51 -1.02
CA MET A 55 -2.77 7.51 -1.59
C MET A 55 -1.51 6.86 -2.18
N MET A 56 -0.98 5.81 -1.53
CA MET A 56 0.15 5.06 -2.08
C MET A 56 -0.21 4.31 -3.37
N GLN A 57 -1.43 3.75 -3.48
CA GLN A 57 -1.90 3.19 -4.75
C GLN A 57 -2.02 4.27 -5.84
N LEU A 58 -2.59 5.43 -5.52
CA LEU A 58 -2.66 6.57 -6.44
C LEU A 58 -1.28 7.01 -6.91
N ALA A 59 -0.27 7.03 -6.03
CA ALA A 59 1.10 7.34 -6.41
C ALA A 59 1.66 6.36 -7.46
N LYS A 60 1.33 5.07 -7.36
CA LYS A 60 1.72 4.06 -8.38
C LYS A 60 0.95 4.23 -9.67
N ILE A 61 -0.37 4.52 -9.61
CA ILE A 61 -1.17 4.86 -10.79
C ILE A 61 -0.61 6.12 -11.47
N GLY A 62 -0.20 7.13 -10.71
CA GLY A 62 0.44 8.33 -11.26
C GLY A 62 1.68 8.03 -12.10
N ARG A 63 2.51 7.05 -11.69
CA ARG A 63 3.69 6.62 -12.46
C ARG A 63 3.33 6.06 -13.83
N THR A 64 2.21 5.36 -13.96
CA THR A 64 1.73 4.85 -15.26
C THR A 64 1.33 5.98 -16.20
N LYS A 65 0.90 7.12 -15.64
CA LYS A 65 0.50 8.30 -16.41
C LYS A 65 1.70 9.14 -16.87
N THR A 66 2.77 9.21 -16.09
CA THR A 66 3.91 10.12 -16.33
C THR A 66 5.15 9.46 -16.92
N GLY A 67 5.19 8.12 -17.06
CA GLY A 67 6.39 7.41 -17.53
C GLY A 67 6.09 6.02 -18.12
N SER A 68 7.12 5.16 -18.16
CA SER A 68 7.03 3.76 -18.60
C SER A 68 6.81 2.84 -17.39
N PRO A 69 5.58 2.40 -17.10
CA PRO A 69 5.34 1.49 -15.99
C PRO A 69 6.05 0.15 -16.22
N ASP A 70 6.63 -0.39 -15.16
CA ASP A 70 7.20 -1.72 -15.13
C ASP A 70 6.28 -2.70 -14.37
N ARG A 71 6.66 -3.97 -14.35
CA ARG A 71 5.97 -5.02 -13.61
C ARG A 71 5.89 -4.70 -12.11
N ASP A 72 6.90 -4.05 -11.55
CA ASP A 72 6.97 -3.67 -10.15
C ASP A 72 5.93 -2.61 -9.78
N THR A 73 5.56 -1.73 -10.72
CA THR A 73 4.47 -0.76 -10.52
C THR A 73 3.14 -1.45 -10.23
N HIS A 74 2.83 -2.54 -10.95
CA HIS A 74 1.61 -3.32 -10.73
C HIS A 74 1.71 -4.23 -9.51
N LEU A 75 2.90 -4.77 -9.20
CA LEU A 75 3.16 -5.49 -7.96
C LEU A 75 2.93 -4.60 -6.74
N ASP A 76 3.46 -3.37 -6.76
CA ASP A 76 3.25 -2.39 -5.69
C ASP A 76 1.76 -2.07 -5.51
N GLN A 77 1.01 -1.91 -6.61
CA GLN A 77 -0.44 -1.71 -6.54
C GLN A 77 -1.14 -2.88 -5.83
N ALA A 78 -0.81 -4.12 -6.19
CA ALA A 78 -1.35 -5.31 -5.53
C ALA A 78 -0.97 -5.37 -4.03
N GLY A 79 0.29 -5.08 -3.70
CA GLY A 79 0.77 -5.06 -2.33
C GLY A 79 0.07 -3.99 -1.47
N TYR A 80 -0.10 -2.77 -1.99
CA TYR A 80 -0.84 -1.74 -1.28
C TYR A 80 -2.33 -2.03 -1.19
N ALA A 81 -2.94 -2.68 -2.20
CA ALA A 81 -4.33 -3.13 -2.10
C ALA A 81 -4.51 -4.17 -0.98
N GLN A 82 -3.57 -5.13 -0.85
CA GLN A 82 -3.57 -6.09 0.25
C GLN A 82 -3.39 -5.38 1.61
N CYS A 83 -2.45 -4.44 1.72
CA CYS A 83 -2.31 -3.66 2.95
C CYS A 83 -3.58 -2.86 3.27
N THR A 84 -4.27 -2.33 2.26
CA THR A 84 -5.54 -1.59 2.43
C THR A 84 -6.61 -2.49 3.05
N ASP A 85 -6.72 -3.73 2.58
CA ASP A 85 -7.64 -4.72 3.16
C ASP A 85 -7.28 -5.03 4.62
N LEU A 86 -6.00 -5.23 4.93
CA LEU A 86 -5.54 -5.46 6.31
C LEU A 86 -5.88 -4.30 7.25
N VAL A 87 -5.60 -3.05 6.85
CA VAL A 87 -5.94 -1.89 7.69
C VAL A 87 -7.45 -1.66 7.80
N TYR A 88 -8.21 -2.01 6.77
CA TYR A 88 -9.67 -1.99 6.82
C TYR A 88 -10.21 -3.03 7.80
N GLN A 89 -9.67 -4.25 7.80
CA GLN A 89 -10.07 -5.30 8.73
C GLN A 89 -9.71 -4.96 10.18
N ASP A 90 -8.63 -4.21 10.41
CA ASP A 90 -8.22 -3.69 11.72
C ASP A 90 -9.07 -2.52 12.23
N GLY A 91 -10.03 -2.06 11.42
CA GLY A 91 -10.99 -1.02 11.81
C GLY A 91 -10.65 0.38 11.33
N SER A 92 -9.53 0.58 10.63
CA SER A 92 -9.27 1.83 9.92
C SER A 92 -10.33 2.04 8.82
N ARG A 93 -10.78 3.27 8.67
CA ARG A 93 -11.81 3.69 7.70
C ARG A 93 -11.31 4.94 6.98
N PRO A 94 -11.80 5.24 5.77
CA PRO A 94 -11.53 6.52 5.13
C PRO A 94 -11.80 7.67 6.10
N SER A 95 -11.00 8.73 6.05
CA SER A 95 -11.32 9.95 6.80
C SER A 95 -12.69 10.50 6.37
N PRO A 96 -13.41 11.16 7.29
CA PRO A 96 -14.63 11.87 6.95
C PRO A 96 -14.38 12.87 5.80
N PRO A 97 -15.38 13.11 4.93
CA PRO A 97 -15.25 14.13 3.90
C PRO A 97 -14.91 15.48 4.52
N GLN A 98 -13.81 16.09 4.09
CA GLN A 98 -13.34 17.38 4.61
C GLN A 98 -13.90 18.58 3.83
N PHE A 99 -15.01 18.37 3.11
CA PHE A 99 -15.68 19.45 2.39
C PHE A 99 -16.40 20.35 3.40
N GLY A 100 -16.01 21.63 3.42
CA GLY A 100 -16.72 22.70 4.12
C GLY A 100 -17.93 23.23 3.38
#